data_AF-A0A946EL52-F1
#
_entry.id   AF-A0A946EL52-F1
#
_cell.length_a   1.000
_cell.length_b   1.000
_cell.length_c   1.000
_cell.angle_alpha   90.00
_cell.angle_beta   90.00
_cell.angle_gamma   90.00
#
_symmetry.space_group_name_H-M   'P 1'
#
loop_
_entity.id
_entity.type
_entity.pdbx_description
1 polymer ?
#
loop_
_entity_poly.entity_id
_entity_poly.type
_entity_poly.pdbx_seq_one_letter_code
_entity_poly.pdbx_strand_id
1 'polypeptide(L)'
;MELSSKLSISIIDDFKNLTEHLSLLNELVVSVDANLPAWFKCPSELINEDTDNYRVQISRFLNQVEYLDSQPPKEILLGPGWLSCSNETLEMMETVNNLKLKFKSSIIKLKNASDRKYVSNEFESFLNKRPISISNRLSKIGLSRLHLKQCYRQIPTLTKMPKKISWTWANTKAITKISKQQALDLMTKKSKSPEINFQLNKLHNHPNDQDLAIVQTLSPHLRANLIIPDDGDNIFRKMIKGAMPICFPHEPDRIPQINPPKEKQGHNPDRITRSDVKLESEPFLPAIRVFRYKVFNTEQKTCTT
;
A
#
# COMPACT_ATOMS: atom_id res chain seq x y z
N MET A 1 -19.51 26.11 7.32
CA MET A 1 -20.50 25.05 7.59
C MET A 1 -21.07 24.45 6.29
N GLU A 2 -21.51 25.27 5.32
CA GLU A 2 -22.10 24.81 4.05
C GLU A 2 -21.16 23.97 3.15
N LEU A 3 -19.88 24.35 3.04
CA LEU A 3 -18.88 23.61 2.26
C LEU A 3 -18.63 22.18 2.80
N SER A 4 -18.59 22.04 4.13
CA SER A 4 -18.43 20.74 4.78
C SER A 4 -19.63 19.83 4.54
N SER A 5 -20.85 20.38 4.49
CA SER A 5 -22.06 19.61 4.20
C SER A 5 -22.10 19.11 2.75
N LYS A 6 -21.72 19.95 1.77
CA LYS A 6 -21.64 19.55 0.35
C LYS A 6 -20.58 18.46 0.12
N LEU A 7 -19.41 18.58 0.76
CA LEU A 7 -18.35 17.57 0.68
C LEU A 7 -18.79 16.22 1.29
N SER A 8 -19.51 16.24 2.41
CA SER A 8 -20.03 15.02 3.04
C SER A 8 -21.04 14.28 2.16
N ILE A 9 -21.93 15.00 1.47
CA ILE A 9 -22.89 14.39 0.53
C ILE A 9 -22.14 13.72 -0.63
N SER A 10 -21.18 14.43 -1.24
CA SER A 10 -20.37 13.88 -2.33
C SER A 10 -19.61 12.61 -1.94
N ILE A 11 -19.13 12.52 -0.69
CA ILE A 11 -18.44 11.32 -0.19
C ILE A 11 -19.40 10.13 -0.05
N ILE A 12 -20.62 10.38 0.43
CA ILE A 12 -21.65 9.36 0.55
C ILE A 12 -22.01 8.81 -0.85
N ASP A 13 -22.19 9.69 -1.82
CA ASP A 13 -22.54 9.29 -3.19
C ASP A 13 -21.39 8.54 -3.88
N ASP A 14 -20.15 9.00 -3.71
CA ASP A 14 -18.96 8.31 -4.21
C ASP A 14 -18.81 6.91 -3.58
N PHE A 15 -19.12 6.76 -2.29
CA PHE A 15 -19.06 5.47 -1.62
C PHE A 15 -20.17 4.53 -2.09
N LYS A 16 -21.42 5.00 -2.19
CA LYS A 16 -22.55 4.22 -2.71
C LYS A 16 -22.25 3.70 -4.11
N ASN A 17 -21.77 4.57 -4.99
CA ASN A 17 -21.42 4.21 -6.35
C ASN A 17 -20.28 3.16 -6.38
N LEU A 18 -19.27 3.33 -5.52
CA LEU A 18 -18.21 2.32 -5.36
C LEU A 18 -18.76 0.96 -4.89
N THR A 19 -19.65 0.93 -3.89
CA THR A 19 -20.22 -0.33 -3.38
C THR A 19 -21.12 -1.02 -4.40
N GLU A 20 -21.89 -0.26 -5.17
CA GLU A 20 -22.73 -0.78 -6.25
C GLU A 20 -21.87 -1.47 -7.31
N HIS A 21 -20.80 -0.81 -7.79
CA HIS A 21 -19.91 -1.39 -8.78
C HIS A 21 -19.07 -2.55 -8.24
N LEU A 22 -18.75 -2.56 -6.94
CA LEU A 22 -18.13 -3.73 -6.30
C LEU A 22 -19.08 -4.94 -6.26
N SER A 23 -20.39 -4.70 -6.13
CA SER A 23 -21.41 -5.75 -6.23
C SER A 23 -21.54 -6.26 -7.67
N LEU A 24 -21.57 -5.37 -8.66
CA LEU A 24 -21.60 -5.76 -10.08
C LEU A 24 -20.34 -6.56 -10.47
N LEU A 25 -19.17 -6.13 -10.00
CA LEU A 25 -17.93 -6.87 -10.21
C LEU A 25 -17.99 -8.28 -9.62
N ASN A 26 -18.71 -8.50 -8.51
CA ASN A 26 -18.85 -9.84 -7.95
C ASN A 26 -19.63 -10.77 -8.86
N GLU A 27 -20.73 -10.29 -9.44
CA GLU A 27 -21.53 -11.06 -10.38
C GLU A 27 -20.68 -11.46 -11.59
N LEU A 28 -19.87 -10.54 -12.12
CA LEU A 28 -18.94 -10.87 -13.21
C LEU A 28 -17.91 -11.93 -12.79
N VAL A 29 -17.28 -11.76 -11.62
CA VAL A 29 -16.23 -12.68 -11.14
C VAL A 29 -16.78 -14.07 -10.81
N VAL A 30 -17.97 -14.17 -10.23
CA VAL A 30 -18.55 -15.42 -9.69
C VAL A 30 -19.44 -16.13 -10.72
N SER A 31 -20.20 -15.37 -11.51
CA SER A 31 -21.22 -15.91 -12.41
C SER A 31 -20.72 -15.96 -13.86
N VAL A 32 -20.24 -14.85 -14.41
CA VAL A 32 -19.79 -14.78 -15.82
C VAL A 32 -18.47 -15.53 -16.00
N ASP A 33 -17.49 -15.25 -15.16
CA ASP A 33 -16.16 -15.86 -15.24
C ASP A 33 -16.05 -17.15 -14.41
N ALA A 34 -17.18 -17.77 -14.00
CA ALA A 34 -17.22 -18.87 -13.04
C ALA A 34 -16.23 -20.01 -13.34
N ASN A 35 -16.04 -20.33 -14.62
CA ASN A 35 -15.22 -21.44 -15.10
C ASN A 35 -13.78 -21.03 -15.46
N LEU A 36 -13.44 -19.74 -15.39
CA LEU A 36 -12.10 -19.29 -15.74
C LEU A 36 -11.10 -19.59 -14.60
N PRO A 37 -9.85 -19.95 -14.91
CA PRO A 37 -8.86 -20.28 -13.88
C PRO A 37 -8.61 -19.13 -12.90
N ALA A 38 -8.39 -19.47 -11.64
CA ALA A 38 -7.98 -18.55 -10.59
C ALA A 38 -7.14 -19.28 -9.54
N TRP A 39 -6.39 -18.52 -8.76
CA TRP A 39 -5.72 -19.02 -7.56
C TRP A 39 -5.72 -17.92 -6.50
N PHE A 40 -6.03 -18.27 -5.27
CA PHE A 40 -6.10 -17.30 -4.19
C PHE A 40 -5.64 -17.90 -2.88
N LYS A 41 -4.80 -17.15 -2.14
CA LYS A 41 -4.54 -17.43 -0.74
C LYS A 41 -5.43 -16.51 0.09
N CYS A 42 -6.58 -17.05 0.52
CA CYS A 42 -7.53 -16.33 1.34
C CYS A 42 -6.89 -15.91 2.67
N PRO A 43 -7.10 -14.65 3.14
CA PRO A 43 -6.80 -14.29 4.52
C PRO A 43 -7.54 -15.22 5.48
N SER A 44 -6.88 -15.65 6.55
CA SER A 44 -7.47 -16.56 7.56
C SER A 44 -8.78 -16.04 8.12
N GLU A 45 -8.92 -14.71 8.22
CA GLU A 45 -10.09 -14.03 8.76
C GLU A 45 -11.31 -14.10 7.82
N LEU A 46 -11.10 -14.45 6.55
CA LEU A 46 -12.16 -14.57 5.54
C LEU A 46 -12.35 -16.02 5.05
N ILE A 47 -11.63 -16.98 5.64
CA ILE A 47 -11.84 -18.39 5.33
C ILE A 47 -13.26 -18.77 5.78
N ASN A 48 -13.99 -19.38 4.85
CA ASN A 48 -15.25 -20.05 5.13
C ASN A 48 -15.05 -21.52 4.78
N GLU A 49 -15.26 -22.40 5.75
CA GLU A 49 -15.06 -23.86 5.62
C GLU A 49 -15.92 -24.46 4.49
N ASP A 50 -17.01 -23.78 4.09
CA ASP A 50 -17.96 -24.25 3.09
C ASP A 50 -17.66 -23.78 1.65
N THR A 51 -16.50 -23.16 1.38
CA THR A 51 -16.24 -22.61 0.03
C THR A 51 -14.79 -22.79 -0.43
N ASP A 52 -14.55 -23.84 -1.21
CA ASP A 52 -13.26 -24.06 -1.89
C ASP A 52 -13.10 -23.29 -3.22
N ASN A 53 -14.14 -22.56 -3.66
CA ASN A 53 -14.09 -21.80 -4.89
C ASN A 53 -13.31 -20.48 -4.73
N TYR A 54 -12.13 -20.40 -5.35
CA TYR A 54 -11.28 -19.20 -5.32
C TYR A 54 -11.96 -17.93 -5.82
N ARG A 55 -12.88 -18.01 -6.79
CA ARG A 55 -13.58 -16.81 -7.31
C ARG A 55 -14.54 -16.23 -6.29
N VAL A 56 -15.26 -17.10 -5.58
CA VAL A 56 -16.13 -16.68 -4.48
C VAL A 56 -15.30 -16.07 -3.35
N GLN A 57 -14.15 -16.66 -3.00
CA GLN A 57 -13.23 -16.10 -1.99
C GLN A 57 -12.66 -14.74 -2.43
N ILE A 58 -12.23 -14.61 -3.68
CA ILE A 58 -11.74 -13.35 -4.25
C ILE A 58 -12.85 -12.29 -4.23
N SER A 59 -14.06 -12.62 -4.66
CA SER A 59 -15.24 -11.74 -4.66
C SER A 59 -15.52 -11.17 -3.27
N ARG A 60 -15.57 -12.05 -2.25
CA ARG A 60 -15.68 -11.66 -0.83
C ARG A 60 -14.54 -10.72 -0.42
N PHE A 61 -13.30 -11.07 -0.74
CA PHE A 61 -12.13 -10.25 -0.40
C PHE A 61 -12.12 -8.86 -1.07
N LEU A 62 -12.56 -8.77 -2.33
CA LEU A 62 -12.66 -7.49 -3.06
C LEU A 62 -13.73 -6.58 -2.43
N ASN A 63 -14.80 -7.16 -1.89
CA ASN A 63 -15.88 -6.45 -1.20
C ASN A 63 -15.62 -6.17 0.28
N GLN A 64 -14.55 -6.73 0.84
CA GLN A 64 -14.15 -6.43 2.21
C GLN A 64 -13.57 -5.00 2.32
N VAL A 65 -14.45 -4.01 2.38
CA VAL A 65 -14.12 -2.57 2.52
C VAL A 65 -14.22 -2.06 3.96
N GLU A 66 -14.80 -2.87 4.85
CA GLU A 66 -14.97 -2.59 6.27
C GLU A 66 -13.95 -3.36 7.12
N TYR A 67 -13.77 -2.92 8.37
CA TYR A 67 -13.08 -3.69 9.40
C TYR A 67 -13.92 -4.91 9.82
N LEU A 68 -13.26 -6.06 9.97
CA LEU A 68 -13.85 -7.23 10.65
C LEU A 68 -13.91 -6.99 12.17
N ASP A 69 -14.80 -7.69 12.88
CA ASP A 69 -14.98 -7.52 14.33
C ASP A 69 -13.70 -7.82 15.12
N SER A 70 -12.92 -8.80 14.67
CA SER A 70 -11.67 -9.23 15.30
C SER A 70 -10.42 -8.59 14.68
N GLN A 71 -10.56 -7.70 13.69
CA GLN A 71 -9.41 -7.15 12.97
C GLN A 71 -8.67 -6.09 13.81
N PRO A 72 -7.36 -6.28 14.05
CA PRO A 72 -6.53 -5.28 14.70
C PRO A 72 -6.60 -3.89 14.02
N PRO A 73 -6.51 -2.79 14.80
CA PRO A 73 -6.54 -1.44 14.24
C PRO A 73 -5.45 -1.23 13.20
N LYS A 74 -5.82 -0.66 12.04
CA LYS A 74 -4.93 -0.33 10.91
C LYS A 74 -4.32 -1.53 10.18
N GLU A 75 -4.58 -2.77 10.60
CA GLU A 75 -4.19 -3.96 9.86
C GLU A 75 -4.93 -4.02 8.53
N ILE A 76 -4.24 -4.39 7.45
CA ILE A 76 -4.83 -4.49 6.12
C ILE A 76 -4.82 -5.98 5.74
N LEU A 77 -5.98 -6.52 5.40
CA LEU A 77 -6.09 -7.89 4.91
C LEU A 77 -5.26 -8.09 3.64
N LEU A 78 -4.54 -9.20 3.55
CA LEU A 78 -3.68 -9.54 2.41
C LEU A 78 -4.29 -10.71 1.64
N GLY A 79 -4.65 -10.47 0.39
CA GLY A 79 -5.20 -11.49 -0.51
C GLY A 79 -4.29 -11.67 -1.73
N PRO A 80 -3.10 -12.28 -1.58
CA PRO A 80 -2.27 -12.62 -2.72
C PRO A 80 -2.97 -13.69 -3.55
N GLY A 81 -3.11 -13.42 -4.85
CA GLY A 81 -3.74 -14.33 -5.79
C GLY A 81 -3.67 -13.82 -7.20
N TRP A 82 -4.32 -14.55 -8.10
CA TRP A 82 -4.57 -14.11 -9.45
C TRP A 82 -5.91 -14.64 -9.96
N LEU A 83 -6.45 -13.97 -10.97
CA LEU A 83 -7.59 -14.43 -11.72
C LEU A 83 -7.40 -14.14 -13.21
N SER A 84 -7.75 -15.13 -14.03
CA SER A 84 -8.02 -14.91 -15.45
C SER A 84 -9.39 -14.26 -15.58
N CYS A 85 -9.51 -13.24 -16.41
CA CYS A 85 -10.73 -12.45 -16.55
C CYS A 85 -11.17 -12.41 -18.00
N SER A 86 -12.49 -12.34 -18.21
CA SER A 86 -13.04 -11.82 -19.46
C SER A 86 -12.72 -10.32 -19.62
N ASN A 87 -12.86 -9.80 -20.84
CA ASN A 87 -12.68 -8.37 -21.10
C ASN A 87 -13.67 -7.52 -20.29
N GLU A 88 -14.92 -7.98 -20.18
CA GLU A 88 -15.97 -7.32 -19.38
C GLU A 88 -15.56 -7.19 -17.90
N THR A 89 -15.05 -8.27 -17.30
CA THR A 89 -14.54 -8.21 -15.92
C THR A 89 -13.35 -7.25 -15.78
N LEU A 90 -12.43 -7.20 -16.75
CA LEU A 90 -11.28 -6.28 -16.71
C LEU A 90 -11.71 -4.81 -16.80
N GLU A 91 -12.66 -4.49 -17.69
CA GLU A 91 -13.24 -3.15 -17.83
C GLU A 91 -13.97 -2.72 -16.54
N MET A 92 -14.72 -3.64 -15.92
CA MET A 92 -15.37 -3.38 -14.64
C MET A 92 -14.34 -3.15 -13.52
N MET A 93 -13.23 -3.89 -13.51
CA MET A 93 -12.14 -3.67 -12.56
C MET A 93 -11.48 -2.29 -12.71
N GLU A 94 -11.28 -1.83 -13.94
CA GLU A 94 -10.80 -0.48 -14.21
C GLU A 94 -11.81 0.57 -13.73
N THR A 95 -13.09 0.36 -13.99
CA THR A 95 -14.19 1.23 -13.50
C THR A 95 -14.18 1.31 -11.96
N VAL A 96 -14.12 0.17 -11.26
CA VAL A 96 -14.00 0.11 -9.81
C VAL A 96 -12.75 0.83 -9.32
N ASN A 97 -11.60 0.65 -9.98
CA ASN A 97 -10.36 1.35 -9.64
C ASN A 97 -10.50 2.87 -9.75
N ASN A 98 -11.17 3.37 -10.79
CA ASN A 98 -11.44 4.79 -10.97
C ASN A 98 -12.38 5.32 -9.88
N LEU A 99 -13.42 4.58 -9.50
CA LEU A 99 -14.30 4.92 -8.37
C LEU A 99 -13.55 4.95 -7.04
N LYS A 100 -12.65 3.99 -6.78
CA LYS A 100 -11.77 3.99 -5.61
C LYS A 100 -10.88 5.23 -5.55
N LEU A 101 -10.32 5.66 -6.69
CA LEU A 101 -9.52 6.88 -6.79
C LEU A 101 -10.37 8.13 -6.54
N LYS A 102 -11.56 8.20 -7.12
CA LYS A 102 -12.51 9.30 -6.92
C LYS A 102 -12.88 9.43 -5.44
N PHE A 103 -13.32 8.33 -4.81
CA PHE A 103 -13.65 8.29 -3.39
C PHE A 103 -12.46 8.74 -2.52
N LYS A 104 -11.25 8.22 -2.78
CA LYS A 104 -10.03 8.65 -2.09
C LYS A 104 -9.80 10.16 -2.22
N SER A 105 -9.99 10.72 -3.42
CA SER A 105 -9.82 12.16 -3.66
C SER A 105 -10.80 12.99 -2.85
N SER A 106 -12.06 12.56 -2.76
CA SER A 106 -13.12 13.22 -1.98
C SER A 106 -12.81 13.22 -0.48
N ILE A 107 -12.31 12.09 0.06
CA ILE A 107 -11.84 12.02 1.46
C ILE A 107 -10.66 12.97 1.70
N ILE A 108 -9.68 13.04 0.78
CA ILE A 108 -8.54 13.95 0.93
C ILE A 108 -9.00 15.42 0.90
N LYS A 109 -9.91 15.77 -0.01
CA LYS A 109 -10.50 17.13 -0.09
C LYS A 109 -11.17 17.51 1.22
N LEU A 110 -11.98 16.62 1.80
CA LEU A 110 -12.61 16.87 3.10
C LEU A 110 -11.58 17.06 4.23
N LYS A 111 -10.52 16.24 4.25
CA LYS A 111 -9.44 16.38 5.25
C LYS A 111 -8.67 17.69 5.14
N ASN A 112 -8.57 18.25 3.94
CA ASN A 112 -7.84 19.50 3.69
C ASN A 112 -8.71 20.75 3.86
N ALA A 113 -10.00 20.66 3.58
CA ALA A 113 -10.95 21.78 3.64
C ALA A 113 -11.34 22.17 5.08
N SER A 114 -11.02 21.31 6.04
CA SER A 114 -11.39 21.48 7.43
C SER A 114 -10.12 21.57 8.27
N ASP A 115 -10.10 22.46 9.27
CA ASP A 115 -8.90 22.77 10.05
C ASP A 115 -8.23 21.49 10.57
N ARG A 116 -6.93 21.31 10.24
CA ARG A 116 -6.18 20.05 10.42
C ARG A 116 -6.23 19.47 11.84
N LYS A 117 -6.48 20.32 12.85
CA LYS A 117 -6.57 19.94 14.27
C LYS A 117 -7.94 19.41 14.70
N TYR A 118 -9.01 19.89 14.07
CA TYR A 118 -10.37 19.47 14.40
C TYR A 118 -10.75 18.20 13.64
N VAL A 119 -10.29 18.05 12.40
CA VAL A 119 -10.70 16.93 11.55
C VAL A 119 -9.87 15.67 11.71
N SER A 120 -8.64 15.68 12.22
CA SER A 120 -8.04 14.39 12.62
C SER A 120 -8.82 13.76 13.77
N ASN A 121 -9.22 14.56 14.77
CA ASN A 121 -9.92 14.05 15.94
C ASN A 121 -11.41 13.86 15.67
N GLU A 122 -12.08 14.77 14.97
CA GLU A 122 -13.46 14.61 14.55
C GLU A 122 -13.56 13.59 13.43
N PHE A 123 -12.84 13.63 12.31
CA PHE A 123 -12.98 12.58 11.27
C PHE A 123 -12.55 11.18 11.77
N GLU A 124 -11.50 11.06 12.60
CA GLU A 124 -11.20 9.79 13.26
C GLU A 124 -12.15 9.48 14.43
N SER A 125 -12.88 10.43 15.01
CA SER A 125 -14.01 10.17 15.93
C SER A 125 -15.31 9.83 15.17
N PHE A 126 -15.54 10.42 14.01
CA PHE A 126 -16.60 10.13 13.05
C PHE A 126 -16.41 8.73 12.47
N LEU A 127 -15.16 8.23 12.38
CA LEU A 127 -14.82 6.86 11.99
C LEU A 127 -14.59 5.90 13.18
N ASN A 128 -14.12 6.37 14.35
CA ASN A 128 -13.73 5.50 15.49
C ASN A 128 -14.44 5.78 16.83
N LYS A 129 -15.20 6.87 17.03
CA LYS A 129 -15.88 7.23 18.31
C LYS A 129 -17.21 8.00 18.14
N ARG A 130 -18.31 7.28 18.40
CA ARG A 130 -19.72 7.70 18.50
C ARG A 130 -19.99 9.14 19.00
N PRO A 131 -20.53 10.02 18.13
CA PRO A 131 -21.53 11.01 18.49
C PRO A 131 -22.91 10.53 17.99
N ILE A 132 -23.87 10.37 18.91
CA ILE A 132 -25.17 9.70 18.71
C ILE A 132 -25.99 10.25 17.52
N SER A 133 -25.88 11.54 17.19
CA SER A 133 -26.70 12.17 16.15
C SER A 133 -26.20 11.95 14.71
N ILE A 134 -24.88 11.88 14.50
CA ILE A 134 -24.27 11.67 13.17
C ILE A 134 -24.03 10.18 12.91
N SER A 135 -23.78 9.40 13.98
CA SER A 135 -23.69 7.94 13.96
C SER A 135 -24.91 7.30 13.30
N ASN A 136 -26.12 7.80 13.56
CA ASN A 136 -27.35 7.24 12.98
C ASN A 136 -27.53 7.45 11.48
N ARG A 137 -26.83 8.43 10.87
CA ARG A 137 -26.86 8.65 9.41
C ARG A 137 -25.77 7.86 8.68
N LEU A 138 -24.61 7.68 9.30
CA LEU A 138 -23.48 6.94 8.73
C LEU A 138 -23.57 5.43 8.96
N SER A 139 -24.12 4.99 10.11
CA SER A 139 -24.38 3.57 10.39
C SER A 139 -25.43 2.99 9.45
N LYS A 140 -26.45 3.79 9.08
CA LYS A 140 -27.46 3.42 8.07
C LYS A 140 -26.89 3.27 6.65
N ILE A 141 -25.64 3.69 6.38
CA ILE A 141 -24.99 3.64 5.06
C ILE A 141 -23.65 2.85 5.13
N GLY A 142 -23.36 2.14 6.22
CA GLY A 142 -22.14 1.30 6.35
C GLY A 142 -20.82 2.07 6.53
N LEU A 143 -20.85 3.40 6.64
CA LEU A 143 -19.64 4.24 6.64
C LEU A 143 -18.86 4.20 7.97
N SER A 144 -19.48 3.75 9.07
CA SER A 144 -18.88 3.77 10.41
C SER A 144 -17.83 2.69 10.66
N ARG A 145 -17.76 1.66 9.82
CA ARG A 145 -16.77 0.57 9.92
C ARG A 145 -15.74 0.61 8.80
N LEU A 146 -15.66 1.71 8.05
CA LEU A 146 -14.85 1.76 6.86
C LEU A 146 -13.36 1.57 7.13
N HIS A 147 -12.77 0.60 6.44
CA HIS A 147 -11.34 0.48 6.35
C HIS A 147 -10.83 1.26 5.13
N LEU A 148 -10.49 2.55 5.33
CA LEU A 148 -10.07 3.44 4.24
C LEU A 148 -8.96 2.87 3.35
N LYS A 149 -7.93 2.21 3.90
CA LYS A 149 -6.88 1.63 3.06
C LYS A 149 -7.36 0.44 2.20
N GLN A 150 -8.37 -0.31 2.65
CA GLN A 150 -9.02 -1.37 1.85
C GLN A 150 -9.94 -0.77 0.79
N CYS A 151 -10.55 0.38 1.05
CA CYS A 151 -11.27 1.14 0.03
C CYS A 151 -10.31 1.65 -1.06
N TYR A 152 -9.11 2.09 -0.69
CA TYR A 152 -8.17 2.76 -1.59
C TYR A 152 -7.23 1.83 -2.37
N ARG A 153 -7.10 0.56 -1.97
CA ARG A 153 -6.22 -0.38 -2.67
C ARG A 153 -6.84 -0.70 -4.03
N GLN A 154 -6.08 -0.43 -5.09
CA GLN A 154 -6.48 -0.76 -6.46
C GLN A 154 -6.31 -2.25 -6.72
N ILE A 155 -7.14 -2.78 -7.60
CA ILE A 155 -7.07 -4.12 -8.17
C ILE A 155 -6.06 -4.09 -9.31
N PRO A 156 -4.90 -4.76 -9.21
CA PRO A 156 -3.92 -4.77 -10.30
C PRO A 156 -4.47 -5.50 -11.53
N THR A 157 -4.58 -4.77 -12.65
CA THR A 157 -4.90 -5.34 -13.97
C THR A 157 -3.65 -5.33 -14.86
N LEU A 158 -3.46 -6.38 -15.66
CA LEU A 158 -2.41 -6.50 -16.66
C LEU A 158 -3.04 -6.60 -18.05
N THR A 159 -2.32 -6.16 -19.07
CA THR A 159 -2.77 -6.23 -20.48
C THR A 159 -2.48 -7.57 -21.14
N LYS A 160 -1.57 -8.38 -20.58
CA LYS A 160 -1.17 -9.70 -21.07
C LYS A 160 -1.08 -10.67 -19.90
N MET A 161 -1.35 -11.95 -20.13
CA MET A 161 -1.19 -12.99 -19.10
C MET A 161 0.30 -13.16 -18.75
N PRO A 162 0.69 -13.11 -17.46
CA PRO A 162 2.07 -13.34 -17.07
C PRO A 162 2.46 -14.81 -17.23
N LYS A 163 3.70 -15.08 -17.64
CA LYS A 163 4.28 -16.44 -17.61
C LYS A 163 4.48 -16.94 -16.18
N LYS A 164 4.82 -16.03 -15.25
CA LYS A 164 5.11 -16.36 -13.85
C LYS A 164 4.74 -15.23 -12.91
N ILE A 165 4.21 -15.61 -11.74
CA ILE A 165 3.96 -14.71 -10.61
C ILE A 165 4.67 -15.28 -9.38
N SER A 166 5.44 -14.45 -8.69
CA SER A 166 6.18 -14.85 -7.48
C SER A 166 6.06 -13.81 -6.38
N TRP A 167 5.61 -14.23 -5.20
CA TRP A 167 5.45 -13.34 -4.07
C TRP A 167 6.66 -13.35 -3.15
N THR A 168 7.04 -12.16 -2.67
CA THR A 168 8.17 -11.96 -1.76
C THR A 168 7.84 -10.90 -0.72
N TRP A 169 8.24 -11.13 0.53
CA TRP A 169 8.21 -10.10 1.57
C TRP A 169 9.37 -9.12 1.35
N ALA A 170 9.02 -7.87 1.08
CA ALA A 170 9.98 -6.79 0.89
C ALA A 170 10.17 -6.03 2.20
N ASN A 171 11.43 -5.90 2.61
CA ASN A 171 11.86 -5.03 3.68
C ASN A 171 12.39 -3.75 3.04
N THR A 172 11.67 -2.63 3.16
CA THR A 172 12.09 -1.34 2.61
C THR A 172 12.25 -0.30 3.69
N LYS A 173 13.10 0.69 3.41
CA LYS A 173 13.28 1.85 4.26
C LYS A 173 12.65 3.06 3.59
N ALA A 174 11.90 3.86 4.34
CA ALA A 174 11.57 5.22 3.94
C ALA A 174 12.78 6.09 4.23
N ILE A 175 13.24 6.85 3.23
CA ILE A 175 14.41 7.70 3.31
C ILE A 175 13.97 9.12 2.97
N THR A 176 14.13 10.03 3.92
CA THR A 176 13.80 11.45 3.74
C THR A 176 15.09 12.26 3.81
N LYS A 177 15.40 12.96 2.73
CA LYS A 177 16.52 13.91 2.69
C LYS A 177 16.20 15.11 3.57
N ILE A 178 17.14 15.49 4.44
CA ILE A 178 16.99 16.63 5.34
C ILE A 178 18.28 17.45 5.39
N SER A 179 18.15 18.75 5.65
CA SER A 179 19.30 19.62 5.89
C SER A 179 19.83 19.48 7.32
N LYS A 180 21.06 19.97 7.56
CA LYS A 180 21.63 20.10 8.91
C LYS A 180 20.71 20.89 9.85
N GLN A 181 20.12 21.99 9.36
CA GLN A 181 19.20 22.81 10.17
C GLN A 181 17.96 22.02 10.60
N GLN A 182 17.36 21.26 9.69
CA GLN A 182 16.22 20.40 10.02
C GLN A 182 16.59 19.31 11.03
N ALA A 183 17.81 18.77 10.96
CA ALA A 183 18.31 17.83 11.96
C ALA A 183 18.47 18.49 13.34
N LEU A 184 18.96 19.75 13.40
CA LEU A 184 19.07 20.52 14.64
C LEU A 184 17.69 20.73 15.29
N ASP A 185 16.70 21.15 14.50
CA ASP A 185 15.32 21.37 14.96
C ASP A 185 14.65 20.09 15.50
N LEU A 186 15.07 18.91 15.03
CA LEU A 186 14.61 17.62 15.54
C LEU A 186 15.34 17.22 16.83
N MET A 187 16.63 17.52 16.92
CA MET A 187 17.45 17.22 18.10
C MET A 187 17.07 18.09 19.30
N THR A 188 16.72 19.37 19.09
CA THR A 188 16.28 20.28 20.17
C THR A 188 14.99 19.82 20.85
N LYS A 189 14.18 19.01 20.18
CA LYS A 189 12.95 18.40 20.72
C LYS A 189 13.22 17.15 21.57
N LYS A 190 14.48 16.70 21.70
CA LYS A 190 14.86 15.56 22.55
C LYS A 190 15.15 16.01 23.98
N SER A 191 15.05 15.07 24.93
CA SER A 191 15.45 15.31 26.31
C SER A 191 16.93 15.67 26.40
N LYS A 192 17.29 16.57 27.31
CA LYS A 192 18.69 16.92 27.55
C LYS A 192 19.35 15.76 28.29
N SER A 193 20.23 15.04 27.61
CA SER A 193 21.10 14.01 28.18
C SER A 193 22.52 14.15 27.62
N PRO A 194 23.54 13.59 28.28
CA PRO A 194 24.91 13.58 27.76
C PRO A 194 25.01 12.99 26.33
N GLU A 195 24.24 11.94 26.03
CA GLU A 195 24.22 11.30 24.70
C GLU A 195 23.62 12.21 23.61
N ILE A 196 22.61 13.01 23.98
CA ILE A 196 21.99 13.99 23.08
C ILE A 196 22.93 15.17 22.86
N ASN A 197 23.61 15.65 23.89
CA ASN A 197 24.62 16.72 23.77
C ASN A 197 25.81 16.28 22.89
N PHE A 198 26.26 15.03 23.04
CA PHE A 198 27.30 14.47 22.18
C PHE A 198 26.88 14.43 20.70
N GLN A 199 25.65 14.01 20.41
CA GLN A 199 25.10 14.01 19.06
C GLN A 199 24.91 15.43 18.50
N LEU A 200 24.51 16.40 19.34
CA LEU A 200 24.44 17.81 18.95
C LEU A 200 25.81 18.35 18.55
N ASN A 201 26.86 18.06 19.33
CA ASN A 201 28.24 18.45 18.99
C ASN A 201 28.70 17.83 17.66
N LYS A 202 28.42 16.54 17.43
CA LYS A 202 28.65 15.89 16.13
C LYS A 202 27.95 16.62 15.00
N LEU A 203 26.67 16.96 15.19
CA LEU A 203 25.87 17.66 14.18
C LEU A 203 26.39 19.08 13.93
N HIS A 204 26.84 19.82 14.94
CA HIS A 204 27.44 21.15 14.76
C HIS A 204 28.69 21.11 13.86
N ASN A 205 29.50 20.07 13.99
CA ASN A 205 30.70 19.85 13.18
C ASN A 205 30.42 19.29 11.77
N HIS A 206 29.17 18.94 11.45
CA HIS A 206 28.78 18.47 10.12
C HIS A 206 28.72 19.64 9.12
N PRO A 207 29.21 19.51 7.87
CA PRO A 207 29.15 20.57 6.87
C PRO A 207 27.71 21.02 6.54
N ASN A 208 27.51 22.31 6.28
CA ASN A 208 26.19 22.88 6.03
C ASN A 208 25.63 22.53 4.63
N ASP A 209 26.51 22.25 3.68
CA ASP A 209 26.22 21.92 2.27
C ASP A 209 25.98 20.42 2.03
N GLN A 210 26.22 19.59 3.04
CA GLN A 210 26.00 18.15 2.97
C GLN A 210 24.67 17.76 3.59
N ASP A 211 23.77 17.25 2.76
CA ASP A 211 22.49 16.73 3.23
C ASP A 211 22.64 15.46 4.07
N LEU A 212 21.66 15.26 4.93
CA LEU A 212 21.50 14.09 5.79
C LEU A 212 20.24 13.32 5.39
N ALA A 213 20.10 12.11 5.91
CA ALA A 213 18.93 11.27 5.62
C ALA A 213 18.31 10.72 6.90
N ILE A 214 17.01 10.97 7.11
CA ILE A 214 16.23 10.22 8.11
C ILE A 214 15.83 8.89 7.49
N VAL A 215 16.16 7.81 8.18
CA VAL A 215 15.84 6.45 7.74
C VAL A 215 14.82 5.83 8.69
N GLN A 216 13.69 5.41 8.13
CA GLN A 216 12.64 4.70 8.86
C GLN A 216 12.45 3.30 8.25
N THR A 217 12.67 2.26 9.04
CA THR A 217 12.31 0.90 8.65
C THR A 217 10.79 0.79 8.57
N LEU A 218 10.28 0.38 7.41
CA LEU A 218 8.85 0.12 7.24
C LEU A 218 8.56 -1.34 7.59
N SER A 219 7.33 -1.62 8.03
CA SER A 219 6.87 -2.99 8.21
C SER A 219 7.04 -3.77 6.90
N PRO A 220 7.46 -5.05 6.96
CA PRO A 220 7.58 -5.88 5.77
C PRO A 220 6.25 -5.89 5.00
N HIS A 221 6.30 -5.69 3.69
CA HIS A 221 5.12 -5.67 2.84
C HIS A 221 5.27 -6.60 1.64
N LEU A 222 4.14 -7.15 1.21
CA LEU A 222 4.13 -8.16 0.16
C LEU A 222 4.27 -7.52 -1.22
N ARG A 223 5.19 -8.06 -2.02
CA ARG A 223 5.41 -7.72 -3.43
C ARG A 223 5.14 -8.92 -4.32
N ALA A 224 4.61 -8.68 -5.51
CA ALA A 224 4.52 -9.68 -6.56
C ALA A 224 5.50 -9.32 -7.68
N ASN A 225 6.34 -10.29 -8.04
CA ASN A 225 7.27 -10.23 -9.15
C ASN A 225 6.66 -10.97 -10.33
N LEU A 226 6.56 -10.29 -11.46
CA LEU A 226 5.89 -10.76 -12.66
C LEU A 226 6.91 -10.95 -13.78
N ILE A 227 6.79 -12.05 -14.50
CA ILE A 227 7.43 -12.25 -15.81
C ILE A 227 6.30 -12.21 -16.85
N ILE A 228 6.29 -11.16 -17.67
CA ILE A 228 5.24 -10.89 -18.65
C ILE A 228 5.85 -11.10 -20.05
N PRO A 229 5.18 -11.83 -20.95
CA PRO A 229 5.62 -11.95 -22.33
C PRO A 229 5.56 -10.57 -23.03
N ASP A 230 6.59 -10.28 -23.81
CA ASP A 230 6.65 -9.13 -24.70
C ASP A 230 6.70 -9.61 -26.17
N ASP A 231 6.61 -8.69 -27.12
CA ASP A 231 6.60 -9.04 -28.54
C ASP A 231 7.96 -9.66 -28.96
N GLY A 232 7.92 -10.74 -29.74
CA GLY A 232 9.10 -11.44 -30.28
C GLY A 232 9.97 -12.15 -29.24
N ASP A 233 9.43 -13.16 -28.55
CA ASP A 233 10.07 -14.00 -27.51
C ASP A 233 10.67 -13.27 -26.29
N ASN A 234 10.61 -11.95 -26.26
CA ASN A 234 11.11 -11.13 -25.17
C ASN A 234 10.27 -11.31 -23.89
N ILE A 235 10.91 -11.03 -22.74
CA ILE A 235 10.27 -11.06 -21.43
C ILE A 235 10.47 -9.75 -20.68
N PHE A 236 9.37 -9.19 -20.19
CA PHE A 236 9.36 -8.01 -19.34
C PHE A 236 9.21 -8.42 -17.87
N ARG A 237 10.05 -7.86 -16.99
CA ARG A 237 9.99 -8.11 -15.54
C ARG A 237 9.41 -6.89 -14.83
N LYS A 238 8.34 -7.10 -14.06
CA LYS A 238 7.65 -6.04 -13.31
C LYS A 238 7.48 -6.43 -11.85
N MET A 239 7.68 -5.50 -10.93
CA MET A 239 7.37 -5.69 -9.51
C MET A 239 6.21 -4.77 -9.12
N ILE A 240 5.13 -5.34 -8.58
CA ILE A 240 3.95 -4.60 -8.12
C ILE A 240 3.66 -4.92 -6.63
N LYS A 241 2.69 -4.21 -6.05
CA LYS A 241 2.18 -4.56 -4.71
C LYS A 241 1.49 -5.93 -4.79
N GLY A 242 1.82 -6.83 -3.87
CA GLY A 242 1.35 -8.23 -3.90
C GLY A 242 0.19 -8.54 -2.96
N ALA A 243 -0.42 -7.51 -2.35
CA ALA A 243 -1.48 -7.67 -1.35
C ALA A 243 -2.89 -7.89 -1.93
N MET A 244 -3.04 -7.78 -3.25
CA MET A 244 -4.30 -7.91 -3.98
C MET A 244 -4.19 -8.99 -5.06
N PRO A 245 -5.29 -9.64 -5.45
CA PRO A 245 -5.33 -10.52 -6.61
C PRO A 245 -4.95 -9.78 -7.88
N ILE A 246 -4.11 -10.39 -8.71
CA ILE A 246 -3.65 -9.82 -9.98
C ILE A 246 -4.53 -10.36 -11.10
N CYS A 247 -5.09 -9.45 -11.90
CA CYS A 247 -6.10 -9.75 -12.89
C CYS A 247 -5.50 -9.58 -14.28
N PHE A 248 -5.80 -10.49 -15.19
CA PHE A 248 -5.28 -10.46 -16.56
C PHE A 248 -6.24 -11.17 -17.52
N PRO A 249 -6.13 -10.92 -18.85
CA PRO A 249 -6.97 -11.58 -19.84
C PRO A 249 -6.81 -13.09 -19.78
N HIS A 250 -7.92 -13.81 -19.91
CA HIS A 250 -7.89 -15.26 -20.06
C HIS A 250 -7.23 -15.66 -21.38
N GLU A 251 -6.28 -16.59 -21.29
CA GLU A 251 -5.72 -17.29 -22.43
C GLU A 251 -6.07 -18.79 -22.29
N PRO A 252 -6.73 -19.41 -23.29
CA PRO A 252 -7.04 -20.83 -23.26
C PRO A 252 -5.79 -21.69 -23.00
N ASP A 253 -5.97 -22.76 -22.22
CA ASP A 253 -4.94 -23.76 -21.91
C ASP A 253 -3.66 -23.26 -21.24
N ARG A 254 -3.66 -22.00 -20.76
CA ARG A 254 -2.50 -21.42 -20.08
C ARG A 254 -2.87 -20.87 -18.71
N ILE A 255 -1.96 -21.11 -17.76
CA ILE A 255 -1.99 -20.52 -16.42
C ILE A 255 -0.58 -20.04 -16.05
N PRO A 256 -0.45 -18.99 -15.21
CA PRO A 256 0.86 -18.56 -14.75
C PRO A 256 1.48 -19.60 -13.82
N GLN A 257 2.79 -19.81 -13.95
CA GLN A 257 3.54 -20.49 -12.89
C GLN A 257 3.49 -19.63 -11.61
N ILE A 258 3.14 -20.23 -10.47
CA ILE A 258 3.09 -19.52 -9.18
C ILE A 258 4.19 -19.94 -8.23
N ASN A 259 4.76 -18.96 -7.52
CA ASN A 259 5.50 -19.16 -6.28
C ASN A 259 4.77 -18.42 -5.16
N PRO A 260 3.93 -19.12 -4.36
CA PRO A 260 3.07 -18.48 -3.37
C PRO A 260 3.88 -17.76 -2.29
N PRO A 261 3.28 -16.79 -1.58
CA PRO A 261 3.95 -16.08 -0.50
C PRO A 261 4.31 -17.05 0.62
N LYS A 262 5.59 -17.06 0.98
CA LYS A 262 6.09 -17.68 2.20
C LYS A 262 5.56 -16.92 3.43
N GLU A 263 5.77 -17.51 4.61
CA GLU A 263 5.50 -16.84 5.88
C GLU A 263 6.17 -15.46 5.95
N LYS A 264 5.53 -14.55 6.69
CA LYS A 264 6.04 -13.19 6.87
C LYS A 264 7.34 -13.24 7.66
N GLN A 265 8.44 -13.04 6.96
CA GLN A 265 9.76 -12.97 7.58
C GLN A 265 10.18 -11.52 7.83
N GLY A 266 10.88 -11.32 8.94
CA GLY A 266 11.52 -10.05 9.27
C GLY A 266 12.69 -9.72 8.36
N HIS A 267 13.46 -8.70 8.73
CA HIS A 267 14.70 -8.39 8.03
C HIS A 267 15.73 -9.51 8.29
N ASN A 268 16.18 -10.19 7.24
CA ASN A 268 17.31 -11.11 7.33
C ASN A 268 18.63 -10.30 7.37
N PRO A 269 19.37 -10.27 8.49
CA PRO A 269 20.63 -9.53 8.61
C PRO A 269 21.71 -10.04 7.65
N ASP A 270 21.68 -11.32 7.26
CA ASP A 270 22.67 -11.96 6.39
C ASP A 270 22.40 -11.72 4.90
N ARG A 271 21.33 -10.99 4.57
CA ARG A 271 21.01 -10.67 3.18
C ARG A 271 22.07 -9.71 2.65
N ILE A 272 22.79 -10.16 1.62
CA ILE A 272 23.79 -9.35 0.90
C ILE A 272 23.21 -7.97 0.58
N THR A 273 23.88 -6.96 1.12
CA THR A 273 23.51 -5.56 0.89
C THR A 273 23.85 -5.21 -0.55
N ARG A 274 22.91 -4.59 -1.26
CA ARG A 274 23.15 -4.20 -2.66
C ARG A 274 24.31 -3.20 -2.74
N SER A 275 25.09 -3.29 -3.81
CA SER A 275 26.26 -2.43 -4.05
C SER A 275 25.91 -0.95 -4.21
N ASP A 276 24.66 -0.63 -4.59
CA ASP A 276 24.18 0.73 -4.83
C ASP A 276 23.69 1.48 -3.56
N VAL A 277 24.02 0.97 -2.36
CA VAL A 277 23.66 1.64 -1.10
C VAL A 277 24.46 2.95 -0.92
N LYS A 278 23.72 4.06 -1.01
CA LYS A 278 24.22 5.44 -0.91
C LYS A 278 24.37 5.98 0.52
N LEU A 279 23.90 5.27 1.54
CA LEU A 279 23.96 5.69 2.95
C LEU A 279 25.02 4.89 3.71
N GLU A 280 25.62 5.51 4.73
CA GLU A 280 26.44 4.79 5.70
C GLU A 280 25.63 3.67 6.39
N SER A 281 26.30 2.62 6.87
CA SER A 281 25.64 1.48 7.52
C SER A 281 25.15 1.83 8.93
N GLU A 282 25.89 2.69 9.64
CA GLU A 282 25.58 3.12 10.99
C GLU A 282 24.92 4.51 11.02
N PRO A 283 23.97 4.74 11.94
CA PRO A 283 23.35 6.04 12.11
C PRO A 283 24.36 7.08 12.63
N PHE A 284 24.42 8.23 11.95
CA PHE A 284 25.18 9.39 12.39
C PHE A 284 24.58 10.03 13.66
N LEU A 285 23.25 10.16 13.71
CA LEU A 285 22.49 10.60 14.89
C LEU A 285 21.42 9.56 15.25
N PRO A 286 21.77 8.54 16.06
CA PRO A 286 20.84 7.47 16.46
C PRO A 286 19.52 7.96 17.06
N ALA A 287 19.54 9.05 17.85
CA ALA A 287 18.36 9.56 18.55
C ALA A 287 17.21 10.00 17.62
N ILE A 288 17.54 10.32 16.38
CA ILE A 288 16.59 10.72 15.33
C ILE A 288 16.73 9.86 14.05
N ARG A 289 17.48 8.76 14.12
CA ARG A 289 17.70 7.81 13.02
C ARG A 289 18.23 8.49 11.75
N VAL A 290 19.15 9.44 11.94
CA VAL A 290 19.78 10.16 10.83
C VAL A 290 21.07 9.46 10.41
N PHE A 291 21.28 9.37 9.10
CA PHE A 291 22.43 8.77 8.43
C PHE A 291 23.08 9.80 7.51
N ARG A 292 24.37 9.63 7.23
CA ARG A 292 25.09 10.37 6.19
C ARG A 292 25.02 9.63 4.85
N TYR A 293 25.10 10.39 3.77
CA TYR A 293 25.38 9.83 2.45
C TYR A 293 26.87 9.48 2.33
N LYS A 294 27.16 8.37 1.65
CA LYS A 294 28.54 8.02 1.30
C LYS A 294 29.07 9.05 0.31
N VAL A 295 30.28 9.54 0.55
CA VAL A 295 31.03 10.33 -0.44
C VAL A 295 31.52 9.35 -1.50
N PHE A 296 30.96 9.42 -2.71
CA PHE A 296 31.50 8.67 -3.84
C PHE A 296 32.64 9.51 -4.44
N ASN A 297 33.89 9.17 -4.13
CA ASN A 297 35.01 9.73 -4.86
C ASN A 297 34.85 9.37 -6.33
N THR A 298 34.64 10.38 -7.17
CA THR A 298 34.68 10.23 -8.61
C THR A 298 36.16 10.23 -9.02
N GLU A 299 36.89 9.17 -8.67
CA GLU A 299 38.23 8.96 -9.21
C GLU A 299 38.11 8.55 -10.69
N GLN A 300 38.36 9.54 -11.54
CA GLN A 300 39.06 9.46 -12.82
C GLN A 300 38.93 8.12 -13.57
N LYS A 301 37.94 8.05 -14.47
CA LYS A 301 38.14 7.35 -15.75
C LYS A 301 39.03 8.23 -16.63
N THR A 302 40.34 8.24 -16.35
CA THR A 302 41.35 8.60 -17.34
C THR A 302 41.66 7.38 -18.19
N CYS A 303 41.79 7.62 -19.49
CA CYS A 303 41.93 6.65 -20.56
C CYS A 303 43.04 5.63 -20.33
N THR A 304 42.85 4.43 -20.87
CA THR A 304 43.92 3.76 -21.61
C THR A 304 43.32 3.20 -22.89
N THR A 305 43.91 3.68 -23.98
CA THR A 305 43.75 3.34 -25.39
C THR A 305 43.90 1.85 -25.67
#